data_AF-D4YSV1-F1
#
_entry.id   AF-D4YSV1-F1
#
_cell.length_a   1.000
_cell.length_b   1.000
_cell.length_c   1.000
_cell.angle_alpha   90.00
_cell.angle_beta   90.00
_cell.angle_gamma   90.00
#
_symmetry.space_group_name_H-M   'P 1'
#
loop_
_entity.id
_entity.type
_entity.pdbx_description
1 polymer ?
#
loop_
_entity_poly.entity_id
_entity_poly.type
_entity_poly.pdbx_seq_one_letter_code
_entity_poly.pdbx_strand_id
1 'polypeptide(L)'
;MKFQKLIVGAILLTGSLAVLSVVPQSVSATSTESTPVAVVKNKASFTKEGYIMRILNDKDASKIYVGKSNYKKLVKNIMPSKKAKTISPKKVQKVKFRIEKVLNVKGRGAGAPVYLVASKDKKYSSWTTQSGLQYYYLNSKAMKNVKKPLMRIANRLNTSLKKANNKRDFNAAMKAAKKLHGNQRKFVLRFLKQLKKDGSMNVGGTNLLIFGLQ
;
A
#
# COMPACT_ATOMS: atom_id res chain seq x y z
N MET A 1 -42.43 -3.21 -61.40
CA MET A 1 -41.80 -2.88 -62.71
C MET A 1 -40.95 -1.64 -62.49
N LYS A 2 -39.62 -1.82 -62.40
CA LYS A 2 -38.61 -1.58 -63.46
C LYS A 2 -38.38 -0.09 -63.74
N PHE A 3 -37.12 0.34 -63.60
CA PHE A 3 -36.33 1.30 -64.41
C PHE A 3 -35.10 1.67 -63.56
N GLN A 4 -33.96 0.97 -63.62
CA GLN A 4 -32.96 0.92 -64.69
C GLN A 4 -32.70 2.28 -65.37
N LYS A 5 -31.52 2.86 -65.07
CA LYS A 5 -30.46 3.36 -66.00
C LYS A 5 -29.35 4.01 -65.13
N LEU A 6 -28.17 3.41 -64.98
CA LEU A 6 -27.06 3.28 -65.94
C LEU A 6 -26.35 4.63 -66.16
N ILE A 7 -25.20 4.84 -65.50
CA ILE A 7 -24.09 5.64 -66.03
C ILE A 7 -22.78 4.93 -65.71
N VAL A 8 -22.13 4.52 -66.80
CA VAL A 8 -20.75 4.06 -66.91
C VAL A 8 -19.84 5.29 -66.82
N GLY A 9 -18.74 5.19 -66.09
CA GLY A 9 -17.71 6.21 -66.06
C GLY A 9 -16.47 5.71 -65.34
N ALA A 10 -15.69 4.89 -66.02
CA ALA A 10 -14.38 4.45 -65.57
C ALA A 10 -13.35 5.55 -65.83
N ILE A 11 -12.70 6.04 -64.77
CA ILE A 11 -11.35 6.62 -64.87
C ILE A 11 -10.52 6.01 -63.74
N LEU A 12 -9.58 5.17 -64.16
CA LEU A 12 -8.51 4.60 -63.35
C LEU A 12 -7.52 5.70 -62.99
N LEU A 13 -7.27 5.90 -61.70
CA LEU A 13 -6.02 6.48 -61.23
C LEU A 13 -5.38 5.51 -60.24
N THR A 14 -4.25 4.98 -60.69
CA THR A 14 -3.31 4.12 -60.00
C THR A 14 -2.72 4.83 -58.78
N GLY A 15 -2.99 4.28 -57.60
CA GLY A 15 -2.29 4.59 -56.37
C GLY A 15 -2.18 3.32 -55.53
N SER A 16 -0.99 2.73 -55.50
CA SER A 16 -0.67 1.57 -54.67
C SER A 16 -0.75 1.94 -53.18
N LEU A 17 -1.91 1.72 -52.57
CA LEU A 17 -2.02 1.68 -51.11
C LEU A 17 -1.54 0.31 -50.64
N ALA A 18 -0.28 0.24 -50.22
CA ALA A 18 0.18 -0.82 -49.32
C ALA A 18 -0.56 -0.64 -47.98
N VAL A 19 -1.73 -1.26 -47.85
CA VAL A 19 -2.41 -1.37 -46.58
C VAL A 19 -1.63 -2.41 -45.77
N LEU A 20 -0.82 -1.95 -44.81
CA LEU A 20 -0.34 -2.79 -43.71
C LEU A 20 -1.57 -3.22 -42.90
N SER A 21 -2.21 -4.32 -43.30
CA SER A 21 -3.20 -5.02 -42.51
C SER A 21 -2.48 -5.70 -41.35
N VAL A 22 -2.17 -4.93 -40.31
CA VAL A 22 -1.77 -5.50 -39.02
C VAL A 22 -3.04 -6.09 -38.42
N VAL A 23 -3.27 -7.39 -38.69
CA VAL A 23 -4.28 -8.17 -37.99
C VAL A 23 -3.94 -8.08 -36.51
N PRO A 24 -4.83 -7.56 -35.63
CA PRO A 24 -4.58 -7.60 -34.20
C PRO A 24 -4.53 -9.07 -33.80
N GLN A 25 -3.34 -9.58 -33.53
CA GLN A 25 -3.20 -10.86 -32.84
C GLN A 25 -3.85 -10.68 -31.48
N SER A 26 -4.99 -11.34 -31.28
CA SER A 26 -5.55 -11.56 -29.96
C SER A 26 -4.53 -12.38 -29.17
N VAL A 27 -3.73 -11.70 -28.38
CA VAL A 27 -2.84 -12.36 -27.43
C VAL A 27 -3.74 -12.97 -26.37
N SER A 28 -4.04 -14.26 -26.52
CA SER A 28 -4.65 -15.02 -25.43
C SER A 28 -3.62 -15.03 -24.31
N ALA A 29 -3.87 -14.25 -23.27
CA ALA A 29 -3.07 -14.30 -22.07
C ALA A 29 -3.30 -15.69 -21.47
N THR A 30 -2.35 -16.59 -21.66
CA THR A 30 -2.29 -17.84 -20.91
C THR A 30 -2.06 -17.47 -19.44
N SER A 31 -3.13 -17.22 -18.71
CA SER A 31 -3.10 -17.24 -17.26
C SER A 31 -2.81 -18.68 -16.89
N THR A 32 -1.55 -18.98 -16.58
CA THR A 32 -1.26 -20.12 -15.74
C THR A 32 -2.06 -19.89 -14.47
N GLU A 33 -3.14 -20.65 -14.27
CA GLU A 33 -3.86 -20.76 -13.02
C GLU A 33 -2.94 -21.41 -11.98
N SER A 34 -1.86 -20.72 -11.63
CA SER A 34 -1.19 -20.97 -10.37
C SER A 34 -2.16 -20.49 -9.31
N THR A 35 -2.84 -21.44 -8.65
CA THR A 35 -3.69 -21.13 -7.51
C THR A 35 -2.87 -20.26 -6.55
N PRO A 36 -3.31 -19.03 -6.27
CA PRO A 36 -2.51 -18.09 -5.50
C PRO A 36 -2.33 -18.63 -4.07
N VAL A 37 -1.16 -19.22 -3.80
CA VAL A 37 -0.85 -19.74 -2.46
C VAL A 37 -0.48 -18.56 -1.57
N ALA A 38 -1.34 -18.30 -0.59
CA ALA A 38 -1.14 -17.27 0.40
C ALA A 38 -0.07 -17.72 1.41
N VAL A 39 1.15 -17.19 1.31
CA VAL A 39 2.25 -17.57 2.19
C VAL A 39 2.40 -16.53 3.30
N VAL A 40 2.21 -16.97 4.54
CA VAL A 40 2.45 -16.16 5.73
C VAL A 40 3.96 -16.15 6.02
N LYS A 41 4.61 -14.99 5.84
CA LYS A 41 6.04 -14.82 6.09
C LYS A 41 6.27 -14.01 7.36
N ASN A 42 7.28 -14.43 8.13
CA ASN A 42 7.82 -13.60 9.20
C ASN A 42 8.67 -12.49 8.57
N LYS A 43 8.41 -11.24 8.94
CA LYS A 43 9.24 -10.10 8.52
C LYS A 43 9.85 -9.45 9.76
N ALA A 44 10.96 -10.04 10.22
CA ALA A 44 11.62 -9.68 11.46
C ALA A 44 11.94 -8.18 11.56
N SER A 45 12.22 -7.51 10.43
CA SER A 45 12.49 -6.07 10.39
C SER A 45 11.33 -5.24 10.96
N PHE A 46 10.07 -5.64 10.77
CA PHE A 46 8.93 -4.89 11.31
C PHE A 46 8.68 -5.18 12.79
N THR A 47 8.96 -6.39 13.26
CA THR A 47 8.84 -6.70 14.71
C THR A 47 9.84 -5.93 15.57
N LYS A 48 11.02 -5.61 15.03
CA LYS A 48 12.04 -4.79 15.70
C LYS A 48 11.59 -3.34 15.93
N GLU A 49 10.58 -2.88 15.19
CA GLU A 49 10.02 -1.54 15.33
C GLU A 49 9.10 -1.36 16.53
N GLY A 50 8.67 -2.47 17.14
CA GLY A 50 7.86 -2.45 18.35
C GLY A 50 6.42 -1.98 18.10
N TYR A 51 5.79 -1.49 19.16
CA TYR A 51 4.37 -1.09 19.16
C TYR A 51 4.24 0.38 18.74
N ILE A 52 4.25 0.60 17.43
CA ILE A 52 4.30 1.93 16.82
C ILE A 52 3.20 2.17 15.79
N MET A 53 2.37 1.17 15.52
CA MET A 53 1.26 1.27 14.57
C MET A 53 -0.05 1.54 15.32
N ARG A 54 -0.99 2.15 14.62
CA ARG A 54 -2.40 2.18 14.98
C ARG A 54 -3.23 1.67 13.80
N ILE A 55 -4.35 1.03 14.11
CA ILE A 55 -5.34 0.64 13.11
C ILE A 55 -6.26 1.85 12.89
N LEU A 56 -6.45 2.26 11.64
CA LEU A 56 -7.35 3.36 11.31
C LEU A 56 -8.81 2.98 11.56
N ASN A 57 -9.60 3.99 11.90
CA ASN A 57 -11.04 3.86 12.07
C ASN A 57 -11.72 4.47 10.85
N ASP A 58 -11.80 3.68 9.79
CA ASP A 58 -12.51 3.99 8.54
C ASP A 58 -13.62 2.95 8.29
N LYS A 59 -14.41 3.18 7.23
CA LYS A 59 -15.55 2.30 6.87
C LYS A 59 -15.10 0.91 6.42
N ASP A 60 -13.90 0.82 5.84
CA ASP A 60 -13.32 -0.40 5.28
C ASP A 60 -12.35 -1.08 6.27
N ALA A 61 -12.37 -0.64 7.52
CA ALA A 61 -11.37 -1.02 8.48
C ALA A 61 -11.55 -2.49 8.87
N SER A 62 -10.43 -3.18 8.94
CA SER A 62 -10.42 -4.60 9.22
C SER A 62 -10.95 -4.92 10.63
N LYS A 63 -11.67 -6.04 10.74
CA LYS A 63 -12.20 -6.52 12.01
C LYS A 63 -11.07 -6.79 13.01
N ILE A 64 -11.24 -6.34 14.25
CA ILE A 64 -10.27 -6.55 15.31
C ILE A 64 -10.72 -7.72 16.17
N TYR A 65 -9.90 -8.76 16.18
CA TYR A 65 -10.15 -9.97 16.97
C TYR A 65 -9.66 -9.78 18.40
N VAL A 66 -10.48 -10.23 19.36
CA VAL A 66 -10.22 -10.10 20.79
C VAL A 66 -9.77 -11.43 21.37
N GLY A 67 -8.69 -11.41 22.16
CA GLY A 67 -8.21 -12.52 22.98
C GLY A 67 -6.97 -13.23 22.42
N LYS A 68 -6.12 -13.69 23.34
CA LYS A 68 -4.85 -14.38 23.04
C LYS A 68 -5.03 -15.64 22.19
N SER A 69 -6.15 -16.36 22.36
CA SER A 69 -6.47 -17.55 21.58
C SER A 69 -6.65 -17.20 20.08
N ASN A 70 -7.36 -16.12 19.78
CA ASN A 70 -7.53 -15.65 18.41
C ASN A 70 -6.20 -15.18 17.81
N TYR A 71 -5.38 -14.45 18.57
CA TYR A 71 -4.02 -14.12 18.14
C TYR A 71 -3.20 -15.38 17.79
N LYS A 72 -3.15 -16.39 18.66
CA LYS A 72 -2.42 -17.65 18.41
C LYS A 72 -2.91 -18.35 17.13
N LYS A 73 -4.22 -18.29 16.84
CA LYS A 73 -4.80 -18.82 15.60
C LYS A 73 -4.37 -18.01 14.38
N LEU A 74 -4.45 -16.67 14.43
CA LEU A 74 -4.05 -15.78 13.32
C LEU A 74 -2.55 -15.85 12.99
N VAL A 75 -1.72 -16.18 13.98
CA VAL A 75 -0.29 -16.42 13.78
C VAL A 75 -0.06 -17.69 12.95
N LYS A 76 -0.89 -18.72 13.12
CA LYS A 76 -0.75 -20.00 12.41
C LYS A 76 -1.51 -20.00 11.07
N ASN A 77 -2.70 -19.43 11.06
CA ASN A 77 -3.66 -19.45 9.95
C ASN A 77 -4.07 -18.02 9.57
N ILE A 78 -4.46 -17.81 8.32
CA ILE A 78 -4.90 -16.50 7.84
C ILE A 78 -6.28 -16.14 8.41
N MET A 79 -7.14 -17.13 8.63
CA MET A 79 -8.48 -16.93 9.15
C MET A 79 -8.59 -17.32 10.63
N PRO A 80 -9.28 -16.50 11.45
CA PRO A 80 -9.64 -16.86 12.81
C PRO A 80 -10.87 -17.79 12.82
N SER A 81 -11.29 -18.21 14.03
CA SER A 81 -12.51 -18.99 14.20
C SER A 81 -13.75 -18.20 13.75
N LYS A 82 -14.71 -18.87 13.11
CA LYS A 82 -16.01 -18.27 12.72
C LYS A 82 -16.76 -17.61 13.89
N LYS A 83 -16.56 -18.09 15.12
CA LYS A 83 -17.18 -17.56 16.35
C LYS A 83 -16.28 -16.58 17.12
N ALA A 84 -15.21 -16.06 16.49
CA ALA A 84 -14.27 -15.18 17.17
C ALA A 84 -14.93 -13.84 17.55
N LYS A 85 -14.80 -13.45 18.82
CA LYS A 85 -15.23 -12.13 19.30
C LYS A 85 -14.45 -11.03 18.57
N THR A 86 -15.16 -10.08 17.98
CA THR A 86 -14.58 -8.92 17.31
C THR A 86 -15.05 -7.62 17.94
N ILE A 87 -14.27 -6.56 17.74
CA ILE A 87 -14.63 -5.18 18.11
C ILE A 87 -14.32 -4.23 16.96
N SER A 88 -14.98 -3.06 16.98
CA SER A 88 -14.70 -1.96 16.06
C SER A 88 -13.32 -1.31 16.36
N PRO A 89 -12.59 -0.87 15.32
CA PRO A 89 -11.37 -0.08 15.45
C PRO A 89 -11.49 1.17 16.33
N LYS A 90 -12.68 1.78 16.40
CA LYS A 90 -12.97 2.91 17.30
C LYS A 90 -12.56 2.63 18.75
N LYS A 91 -12.73 1.38 19.22
CA LYS A 91 -12.44 0.98 20.61
C LYS A 91 -10.95 0.81 20.92
N VAL A 92 -10.07 0.84 19.90
CA VAL A 92 -8.63 0.61 20.08
C VAL A 92 -7.75 1.76 19.57
N GLN A 93 -8.31 2.94 19.31
CA GLN A 93 -7.55 4.06 18.74
C GLN A 93 -6.35 4.52 19.60
N LYS A 94 -6.40 4.27 20.91
CA LYS A 94 -5.29 4.56 21.84
C LYS A 94 -4.31 3.38 21.98
N VAL A 95 -4.62 2.21 21.45
CA VAL A 95 -3.80 1.00 21.54
C VAL A 95 -2.70 1.05 20.48
N LYS A 96 -1.48 0.69 20.89
CA LYS A 96 -0.33 0.57 20.00
C LYS A 96 -0.20 -0.87 19.53
N PHE A 97 -0.01 -1.02 18.23
CA PHE A 97 0.14 -2.30 17.56
C PHE A 97 1.54 -2.46 17.00
N ARG A 98 1.98 -3.70 16.90
CA ARG A 98 3.20 -4.11 16.19
C ARG A 98 2.81 -5.02 15.04
N ILE A 99 3.53 -4.93 13.93
CA ILE A 99 3.41 -5.89 12.83
C ILE A 99 4.15 -7.16 13.23
N GLU A 100 3.44 -8.28 13.28
CA GLU A 100 3.96 -9.60 13.64
C GLU A 100 4.32 -10.41 12.40
N LYS A 101 3.44 -10.42 11.39
CA LYS A 101 3.61 -11.20 10.16
C LYS A 101 3.15 -10.42 8.95
N VAL A 102 3.63 -10.82 7.77
CA VAL A 102 3.19 -10.30 6.48
C VAL A 102 2.69 -11.45 5.65
N LEU A 103 1.46 -11.35 5.17
CA LEU A 103 0.92 -12.24 4.18
C LEU A 103 1.36 -11.74 2.81
N ASN A 104 2.11 -12.57 2.10
CA ASN A 104 2.44 -12.34 0.70
C ASN A 104 1.85 -13.48 -0.13
N VAL A 105 1.06 -13.15 -1.14
CA VAL A 105 0.45 -14.13 -2.03
C VAL A 105 1.45 -14.42 -3.15
N LYS A 106 1.98 -15.65 -3.20
CA LYS A 106 2.92 -16.06 -4.25
C LYS A 106 2.16 -16.10 -5.58
N GLY A 107 2.73 -15.55 -6.65
CA GLY A 107 2.11 -15.52 -7.99
C GLY A 107 1.19 -14.33 -8.29
N ARG A 108 0.95 -13.42 -7.33
CA ARG A 108 0.17 -12.21 -7.61
C ARG A 108 1.07 -11.14 -8.22
N GLY A 109 0.86 -10.81 -9.50
CA GLY A 109 1.54 -9.68 -10.16
C GLY A 109 1.20 -8.31 -9.57
N ALA A 110 0.06 -8.20 -8.88
CA ALA A 110 -0.41 -6.97 -8.23
C ALA A 110 -1.18 -7.27 -6.93
N GLY A 111 -0.98 -6.44 -5.89
CA GLY A 111 -1.74 -6.50 -4.64
C GLY A 111 -0.96 -5.98 -3.44
N ALA A 112 -1.60 -5.14 -2.61
CA ALA A 112 -0.96 -4.60 -1.42
C ALA A 112 -0.68 -5.73 -0.40
N PRO A 113 0.50 -5.73 0.26
CA PRO A 113 0.78 -6.68 1.33
C PRO A 113 -0.24 -6.54 2.48
N VAL A 114 -0.61 -7.66 3.08
CA VAL A 114 -1.48 -7.70 4.27
C VAL A 114 -0.62 -7.99 5.49
N TYR A 115 -0.85 -7.27 6.57
CA TYR A 115 -0.08 -7.29 7.79
C TYR A 115 -0.91 -7.86 8.93
N LEU A 116 -0.37 -8.84 9.64
CA LEU A 116 -0.89 -9.23 10.94
C LEU A 116 -0.32 -8.28 11.97
N VAL A 117 -1.20 -7.54 12.64
CA VAL A 117 -0.83 -6.64 13.72
C VAL A 117 -1.40 -7.13 15.05
N ALA A 118 -0.66 -6.91 16.14
CA ALA A 118 -1.10 -7.28 17.48
C ALA A 118 -0.72 -6.22 18.53
N SER A 119 -1.55 -6.09 19.57
CA SER A 119 -1.28 -5.29 20.76
C SER A 119 -0.20 -5.95 21.65
N LYS A 120 0.32 -5.20 22.64
CA LYS A 120 1.41 -5.68 23.52
C LYS A 120 1.02 -6.93 24.32
N ASP A 121 -0.16 -6.92 24.89
CA ASP A 121 -0.76 -8.00 25.66
C ASP A 121 -1.35 -9.14 24.79
N LYS A 122 -1.29 -9.00 23.46
CA LYS A 122 -1.94 -9.90 22.48
C LYS A 122 -3.45 -10.03 22.69
N LYS A 123 -4.08 -9.05 23.35
CA LYS A 123 -5.53 -8.97 23.51
C LYS A 123 -6.23 -8.57 22.22
N TYR A 124 -5.59 -7.79 21.36
CA TYR A 124 -6.15 -7.33 20.11
C TYR A 124 -5.23 -7.70 18.94
N SER A 125 -5.80 -8.22 17.88
CA SER A 125 -5.08 -8.54 16.65
C SER A 125 -5.95 -8.39 15.41
N SER A 126 -5.35 -8.04 14.29
CA SER A 126 -6.05 -7.88 13.00
C SER A 126 -5.11 -8.22 11.85
N TRP A 127 -5.66 -8.83 10.80
CA TRP A 127 -5.07 -8.71 9.46
C TRP A 127 -5.56 -7.41 8.86
N THR A 128 -4.68 -6.62 8.25
CA THR A 128 -5.04 -5.35 7.59
C THR A 128 -4.01 -5.00 6.53
N THR A 129 -4.39 -4.24 5.51
CA THR A 129 -3.47 -3.69 4.51
C THR A 129 -2.70 -2.49 5.07
N GLN A 130 -1.76 -1.98 4.27
CA GLN A 130 -1.09 -0.70 4.55
C GLN A 130 -2.09 0.46 4.73
N SER A 131 -3.19 0.49 3.96
CA SER A 131 -4.18 1.57 4.04
C SER A 131 -4.93 1.60 5.38
N GLY A 132 -5.17 0.44 6.01
CA GLY A 132 -5.79 0.36 7.33
C GLY A 132 -4.83 0.63 8.50
N LEU A 133 -3.57 1.00 8.22
CA LEU A 133 -2.53 1.24 9.22
C LEU A 133 -1.99 2.66 9.15
N GLN A 134 -1.65 3.20 10.32
CA GLN A 134 -0.92 4.47 10.41
C GLN A 134 0.15 4.39 11.50
N TYR A 135 1.25 5.12 11.31
CA TYR A 135 2.18 5.37 12.39
C TYR A 135 1.48 6.08 13.56
N TYR A 136 1.57 5.51 14.76
CA TYR A 136 0.78 5.93 15.94
C TYR A 136 0.93 7.42 16.26
N TYR A 137 2.16 7.93 16.21
CA TYR A 137 2.46 9.33 16.55
C TYR A 137 2.32 10.29 15.37
N LEU A 138 1.87 9.84 14.19
CA LEU A 138 1.85 10.66 12.97
C LEU A 138 1.05 11.96 13.13
N ASN A 139 -0.06 11.90 13.88
CA ASN A 139 -0.91 13.05 14.17
C ASN A 139 -0.53 13.83 15.45
N SER A 140 0.60 13.49 16.10
CA SER A 140 1.05 14.24 17.28
C SER A 140 1.49 15.67 16.93
N LYS A 141 1.41 16.59 17.91
CA LYS A 141 1.88 17.98 17.76
C LYS A 141 3.34 18.04 17.29
N ALA A 142 4.20 17.19 17.86
CA ALA A 142 5.62 17.10 17.49
C ALA A 142 5.83 16.67 16.02
N MET A 143 4.97 15.79 15.49
CA MET A 143 5.07 15.32 14.11
C MET A 143 4.50 16.29 13.08
N LYS A 144 3.77 17.34 13.47
CA LYS A 144 3.11 18.29 12.54
C LYS A 144 4.04 18.78 11.43
N ASN A 145 5.27 19.16 11.80
CA ASN A 145 6.27 19.72 10.88
C ASN A 145 7.00 18.67 10.04
N VAL A 146 6.92 17.39 10.42
CA VAL A 146 7.40 16.26 9.60
C VAL A 146 6.30 15.79 8.66
N LYS A 147 5.08 15.61 9.17
CA LYS A 147 3.92 15.12 8.43
C LYS A 147 3.55 16.05 7.28
N LYS A 148 3.42 17.36 7.52
CA LYS A 148 2.91 18.32 6.52
C LYS A 148 3.71 18.28 5.20
N PRO A 149 5.05 18.39 5.20
CA PRO A 149 5.81 18.28 3.95
C PRO A 149 5.69 16.90 3.29
N LEU A 150 5.66 15.81 4.07
CA LEU A 150 5.49 14.47 3.51
C LEU A 150 4.11 14.29 2.84
N MET A 151 3.03 14.80 3.44
CA MET A 151 1.69 14.81 2.83
C MET A 151 1.68 15.57 1.51
N ARG A 152 2.39 16.70 1.40
CA ARG A 152 2.47 17.44 0.13
C ARG A 152 3.11 16.61 -0.98
N ILE A 153 4.11 15.80 -0.65
CA ILE A 153 4.74 14.91 -1.63
C ILE A 153 3.78 13.77 -1.98
N ALA A 154 3.12 13.16 -0.99
CA ALA A 154 2.16 12.07 -1.19
C ALA A 154 0.95 12.47 -2.04
N ASN A 155 0.50 13.72 -1.94
CA ASN A 155 -0.64 14.25 -2.70
C ASN A 155 -0.28 14.71 -4.13
N ARG A 156 0.99 14.62 -4.54
CA ARG A 156 1.40 14.94 -5.92
C ARG A 156 1.36 13.70 -6.78
N LEU A 157 0.93 13.86 -8.03
CA LEU A 157 0.97 12.79 -9.05
C LEU A 157 2.35 12.16 -9.18
N ASN A 158 3.40 12.98 -9.11
CA ASN A 158 4.78 12.52 -9.13
C ASN A 158 5.39 12.62 -7.73
N THR A 159 5.60 11.46 -7.09
CA THR A 159 6.17 11.35 -5.74
C THR A 159 7.71 11.18 -5.74
N SER A 160 8.37 11.34 -6.90
CA SER A 160 9.83 11.22 -7.02
C SER A 160 10.55 12.32 -6.26
N LEU A 161 11.50 11.94 -5.40
CA LEU A 161 12.32 12.86 -4.63
C LEU A 161 13.37 13.59 -5.47
N LYS A 162 13.55 13.21 -6.75
CA LYS A 162 14.43 13.91 -7.69
C LYS A 162 13.86 15.26 -8.12
N LYS A 163 12.53 15.44 -8.11
CA LYS A 163 11.88 16.70 -8.47
C LYS A 163 12.17 17.78 -7.41
N ALA A 164 12.49 19.00 -7.86
CA ALA A 164 12.91 20.11 -7.01
C ALA A 164 11.95 20.38 -5.83
N ASN A 165 10.64 20.42 -6.11
CA ASN A 165 9.61 20.66 -5.09
C ASN A 165 9.56 19.53 -4.04
N ASN A 166 9.67 18.26 -4.48
CA ASN A 166 9.67 17.10 -3.58
C ASN A 166 10.95 17.05 -2.75
N LYS A 167 12.11 17.35 -3.36
CA LYS A 167 13.40 17.47 -2.66
C LYS A 167 13.33 18.54 -1.56
N ARG A 168 12.73 19.70 -1.85
CA ARG A 168 12.54 20.78 -0.88
C ARG A 168 11.66 20.35 0.29
N ASP A 169 10.47 19.79 0.02
CA ASP A 169 9.57 19.32 1.07
C ASP A 169 10.19 18.17 1.89
N PHE A 170 10.90 17.24 1.24
CA PHE A 170 11.60 16.16 1.91
C PHE A 170 12.71 16.68 2.85
N ASN A 171 13.49 17.65 2.39
CA ASN A 171 14.52 18.29 3.23
C ASN A 171 13.90 19.03 4.43
N ALA A 172 12.74 19.66 4.25
CA ALA A 172 11.99 20.27 5.36
C ALA A 172 11.54 19.21 6.38
N ALA A 173 11.01 18.06 5.93
CA ALA A 173 10.67 16.94 6.81
C ALA A 173 11.90 16.39 7.54
N MET A 174 13.04 16.26 6.86
CA MET A 174 14.31 15.82 7.45
C MET A 174 14.80 16.79 8.53
N LYS A 175 14.75 18.11 8.27
CA LYS A 175 15.13 19.15 9.24
C LYS A 175 14.21 19.13 10.46
N ALA A 176 12.91 18.97 10.26
CA ALA A 176 11.94 18.84 11.35
C ALA A 176 12.16 17.55 12.15
N ALA A 177 12.46 16.42 11.50
CA ALA A 177 12.68 15.14 12.15
C ALA A 177 13.89 15.15 13.08
N LYS A 178 14.94 15.93 12.78
CA LYS A 178 16.10 16.11 13.66
C LYS A 178 15.73 16.74 15.02
N LYS A 179 14.64 17.50 15.08
CA LYS A 179 14.14 18.17 16.30
C LYS A 179 13.25 17.29 17.17
N LEU A 180 12.88 16.08 16.71
CA LEU A 180 12.15 15.11 17.53
C LEU A 180 13.04 14.59 18.66
N HIS A 181 12.45 13.97 19.69
CA HIS A 181 13.19 13.45 20.84
C HIS A 181 13.18 11.92 20.90
N GLY A 182 14.19 11.36 21.57
CA GLY A 182 14.28 9.94 21.92
C GLY A 182 14.09 8.96 20.76
N ASN A 183 13.32 7.90 21.02
CA ASN A 183 13.06 6.82 20.05
C ASN A 183 12.25 7.30 18.83
N GLN A 184 11.44 8.35 18.99
CA GLN A 184 10.69 8.94 17.88
C GLN A 184 11.65 9.53 16.84
N ARG A 185 12.67 10.28 17.27
CA ARG A 185 13.72 10.81 16.39
C ARG A 185 14.43 9.69 15.63
N LYS A 186 14.89 8.66 16.35
CA LYS A 186 15.62 7.53 15.78
C LYS A 186 14.79 6.83 14.70
N PHE A 187 13.52 6.53 15.01
CA PHE A 187 12.59 5.91 14.08
C PHE A 187 12.37 6.75 12.83
N VAL A 188 11.93 8.00 12.98
CA VAL A 188 11.57 8.88 11.86
C VAL A 188 12.78 9.15 10.96
N LEU A 189 13.96 9.45 11.52
CA LEU A 189 15.15 9.69 10.72
C LEU A 189 15.59 8.46 9.94
N ARG A 190 15.50 7.25 10.52
CA ARG A 190 15.86 6.02 9.80
C ARG A 190 14.94 5.79 8.60
N PHE A 191 13.62 5.94 8.78
CA PHE A 191 12.66 5.76 7.70
C PHE A 191 12.72 6.87 6.65
N LEU A 192 13.05 8.11 7.03
CA LEU A 192 13.33 9.17 6.04
C LEU A 192 14.62 8.88 5.26
N LYS A 193 15.68 8.38 5.90
CA LYS A 193 16.91 7.97 5.20
C LYS A 193 16.65 6.82 4.23
N GLN A 194 15.81 5.86 4.61
CA GLN A 194 15.37 4.80 3.71
C GLN A 194 14.61 5.38 2.52
N LEU A 195 13.63 6.26 2.76
CA LEU A 195 12.86 6.94 1.71
C LEU A 195 13.77 7.71 0.72
N LYS A 196 14.85 8.33 1.23
CA LYS A 196 15.86 9.00 0.40
C LYS A 196 16.57 8.02 -0.54
N LYS A 197 16.90 6.81 -0.04
CA LYS A 197 17.53 5.75 -0.85
C LYS A 197 16.56 5.21 -1.90
N ASP A 198 15.30 5.03 -1.52
CA ASP A 198 14.24 4.54 -2.41
C ASP A 198 13.88 5.56 -3.51
N GLY A 199 14.14 6.85 -3.29
CA GLY A 199 14.04 7.90 -4.30
C GLY A 199 12.63 8.32 -4.68
N SER A 200 11.58 7.69 -4.15
CA SER A 200 10.18 8.04 -4.33
C SER A 200 9.33 7.61 -3.14
N MET A 201 8.09 8.12 -3.01
CA MET A 201 7.14 7.62 -1.99
C MET A 201 6.34 6.39 -2.43
N ASN A 202 6.48 5.95 -3.69
CA ASN A 202 5.80 4.77 -4.22
C ASN A 202 6.52 3.46 -3.83
N VAL A 203 6.99 3.39 -2.59
CA VAL A 203 7.61 2.18 -2.04
C VAL A 203 6.54 1.33 -1.38
N GLY A 204 6.18 0.23 -2.05
CA GLY A 204 5.18 -0.71 -1.56
C GLY A 204 5.58 -1.31 -0.21
N GLY A 205 4.89 -0.93 0.86
CA GLY A 205 4.84 -1.68 2.11
C GLY A 205 6.13 -1.82 2.91
N THR A 206 7.20 -1.09 2.61
CA THR A 206 8.51 -1.19 3.29
C THR A 206 8.77 -0.06 4.29
N ASN A 207 8.17 1.11 4.07
CA ASN A 207 8.42 2.29 4.88
C ASN A 207 7.23 2.58 5.80
N LEU A 208 7.33 2.23 7.08
CA LEU A 208 6.21 2.35 8.03
C LEU A 208 5.83 3.80 8.36
N LEU A 209 6.74 4.76 8.14
CA LEU A 209 6.47 6.17 8.39
C LEU A 209 5.42 6.75 7.43
N ILE A 210 5.37 6.22 6.21
CA ILE A 210 4.44 6.69 5.18
C ILE A 210 3.08 5.99 5.21
N PHE A 211 2.87 5.06 6.14
CA PHE A 211 1.59 4.40 6.33
C PHE A 211 0.57 5.40 6.86
N GLY A 212 -0.57 5.52 6.20
CA GLY A 212 -1.62 6.49 6.51
C GLY A 212 -1.25 7.95 6.18
N LEU A 213 -0.36 8.19 5.21
CA LEU A 213 -0.14 9.48 4.55
C LEU A 213 -1.01 9.69 3.29
N GLN A 214 -2.03 8.85 3.10
CA GLN A 214 -3.01 8.95 2.03
C GLN A 214 -4.26 9.67 2.52
#